data_AF-A0A0F5R1S0-F1
#
_entry.id   AF-A0A0F5R1S0-F1
#
_cell.length_a   1.000
_cell.length_b   1.000
_cell.length_c   1.000
_cell.angle_alpha   90.00
_cell.angle_beta   90.00
_cell.angle_gamma   90.00
#
_symmetry.space_group_name_H-M   'P 1'
#
loop_
_entity.id
_entity.type
_entity.pdbx_description
1 polymer ?
#
loop_
_entity_poly.entity_id
_entity_poly.type
_entity_poly.pdbx_seq_one_letter_code
_entity_poly.pdbx_strand_id
1 'polypeptide(L)'
;MAVLLVWSWSVFGREADSMPGRTEVIRSDQGSGIELPLDELAPLRAYLEGEGAAEEELERTAFSEIETGETDRLGVVKYGCGNKSCSLLLVRSGDSGTSSIELPRGLYVDSRVDRGRILLRLAYPEGNRVVRHLILPIDYRTMTMLSYGDEGDQRQLLSSPAWPVMDYGWDGTDRIWIETAAADIGDYEELEQWFANENRELRIRKLHLHF
;
A
#
# COMPACT_ATOMS: atom_id res chain seq x y z
N MET A 1 -47.48 -47.80 -18.30
CA MET A 1 -46.28 -47.82 -17.43
C MET A 1 -45.27 -46.86 -18.04
N ALA A 2 -45.15 -45.65 -17.47
CA ALA A 2 -44.11 -44.68 -17.81
C ALA A 2 -43.65 -44.09 -16.48
N VAL A 3 -42.38 -44.31 -16.14
CA VAL A 3 -41.74 -43.78 -14.93
C VAL A 3 -40.91 -42.58 -15.36
N LEU A 4 -41.33 -41.39 -14.94
CA LEU A 4 -40.56 -40.16 -15.07
C LEU A 4 -39.60 -40.07 -13.88
N LEU A 5 -38.30 -40.19 -14.16
CA LEU A 5 -37.23 -39.88 -13.21
C LEU A 5 -36.99 -38.37 -13.25
N VAL A 6 -37.50 -37.67 -12.23
CA VAL A 6 -37.14 -36.27 -11.96
C VAL A 6 -35.80 -36.28 -11.24
N TRP A 7 -34.75 -35.86 -11.94
CA TRP A 7 -33.46 -35.56 -11.35
C TRP A 7 -33.56 -34.20 -10.65
N SER A 8 -33.64 -34.23 -9.32
CA SER A 8 -33.46 -33.04 -8.48
C SER A 8 -31.99 -32.66 -8.53
N TRP A 9 -31.69 -31.51 -9.14
CA TRP A 9 -30.40 -30.87 -9.00
C TRP A 9 -30.41 -30.14 -7.67
N SER A 10 -29.66 -30.67 -6.70
CA SER A 10 -29.33 -29.96 -5.47
C SER A 10 -28.51 -28.73 -5.86
N VAL A 11 -29.14 -27.56 -5.77
CA VAL A 11 -28.46 -26.27 -5.72
C VAL A 11 -27.54 -26.33 -4.50
N PHE A 12 -26.23 -26.34 -4.73
CA PHE A 12 -25.24 -26.00 -3.70
C PHE A 12 -25.54 -24.56 -3.29
N GLY A 13 -26.28 -24.40 -2.18
CA GLY A 13 -26.33 -23.13 -1.48
C GLY A 13 -24.94 -22.85 -0.95
N ARG A 14 -24.27 -21.81 -1.47
CA ARG A 14 -23.17 -21.16 -0.78
C ARG A 14 -23.74 -20.73 0.57
N GLU A 15 -23.19 -21.31 1.64
CA GLU A 15 -23.42 -20.83 3.00
C GLU A 15 -23.09 -19.32 2.99
N ALA A 16 -24.00 -18.50 3.53
CA ALA A 16 -23.78 -17.07 3.56
C ALA A 16 -22.54 -16.81 4.42
N ASP A 17 -21.47 -16.38 3.76
CA ASP A 17 -20.18 -16.11 4.39
C ASP A 17 -20.42 -15.10 5.51
N SER A 18 -20.07 -15.50 6.73
CA SER A 18 -20.42 -14.72 7.91
C SER A 18 -19.51 -13.50 8.00
N MET A 19 -20.04 -12.36 8.39
CA MET A 19 -19.20 -11.16 8.57
C MET A 19 -18.12 -11.46 9.63
N PRO A 20 -16.84 -11.10 9.35
CA PRO A 20 -15.79 -11.21 10.34
C PRO A 20 -16.13 -10.50 11.65
N GLY A 21 -15.53 -10.99 12.74
CA GLY A 21 -15.70 -10.45 14.08
C GLY A 21 -15.15 -9.04 14.24
N ARG A 22 -15.31 -8.49 15.45
CA ARG A 22 -14.87 -7.13 15.79
C ARG A 22 -13.35 -6.95 15.77
N THR A 23 -12.62 -8.03 16.04
CA THR A 23 -11.16 -8.06 16.08
C THR A 23 -10.73 -9.28 15.30
N GLU A 24 -9.85 -9.07 14.33
CA GLU A 24 -9.38 -10.11 13.44
C GLU A 24 -7.87 -10.19 13.43
N VAL A 25 -7.36 -11.41 13.28
CA VAL A 25 -5.92 -11.66 13.15
C VAL A 25 -5.54 -11.51 11.68
N ILE A 26 -4.91 -10.39 11.32
CA ILE A 26 -4.35 -10.19 9.99
C ILE A 26 -2.95 -10.79 9.96
N ARG A 27 -2.69 -11.67 9.00
CA ARG A 27 -1.38 -12.32 8.85
C ARG A 27 -0.34 -11.30 8.39
N SER A 28 0.80 -11.24 9.08
CA SER A 28 1.95 -10.52 8.54
C SER A 28 2.64 -11.34 7.44
N ASP A 29 3.24 -10.64 6.49
CA ASP A 29 4.22 -11.22 5.56
C ASP A 29 5.43 -11.84 6.27
N GLN A 30 5.74 -11.45 7.51
CA GLN A 30 6.79 -12.04 8.34
C GLN A 30 6.33 -13.27 9.16
N GLY A 31 5.08 -13.72 8.99
CA GLY A 31 4.56 -14.95 9.58
C GLY A 31 3.91 -14.82 10.97
N SER A 32 4.10 -13.70 11.67
CA SER A 32 3.34 -13.37 12.89
C SER A 32 2.04 -12.65 12.57
N GLY A 33 0.93 -12.99 13.23
CA GLY A 33 -0.32 -12.22 13.10
C GLY A 33 -0.25 -10.87 13.82
N ILE A 34 -1.07 -9.91 13.39
CA ILE A 34 -1.47 -8.77 14.20
C ILE A 34 -2.97 -8.82 14.42
N GLU A 35 -3.39 -8.70 15.67
CA GLU A 35 -4.80 -8.51 16.00
C GLU A 35 -5.16 -7.05 15.73
N LEU A 36 -6.09 -6.83 14.82
CA LEU A 36 -6.56 -5.49 14.47
C LEU A 36 -8.08 -5.41 14.69
N PRO A 37 -8.56 -4.38 15.42
CA PRO A 37 -9.99 -4.15 15.57
C PRO A 37 -10.58 -3.62 14.25
N LEU A 38 -11.34 -4.45 13.53
CA LEU A 38 -11.96 -4.06 12.26
C LEU A 38 -12.93 -2.88 12.42
N ASP A 39 -13.55 -2.75 13.60
CA ASP A 39 -14.43 -1.62 13.94
C ASP A 39 -13.68 -0.26 13.92
N GLU A 40 -12.36 -0.26 14.16
CA GLU A 40 -11.51 0.94 14.12
C GLU A 40 -10.85 1.14 12.73
N LEU A 41 -10.99 0.17 11.83
CA LEU A 41 -10.47 0.19 10.46
C LEU A 41 -11.62 0.31 9.45
N ALA A 42 -12.37 1.41 9.55
CA ALA A 42 -13.59 1.64 8.77
C ALA A 42 -13.44 1.37 7.26
N PRO A 43 -12.34 1.74 6.57
CA PRO A 43 -12.18 1.47 5.14
C PRO A 43 -12.05 -0.02 4.81
N LEU A 44 -11.37 -0.80 5.67
CA LEU A 44 -11.25 -2.25 5.51
C LEU A 44 -12.58 -2.93 5.80
N ARG A 45 -13.26 -2.53 6.87
CA ARG A 45 -14.58 -3.06 7.21
C ARG A 45 -15.60 -2.83 6.09
N ALA A 46 -15.68 -1.61 5.58
CA ALA A 46 -16.59 -1.27 4.49
C ALA A 46 -16.29 -2.07 3.21
N TYR A 47 -15.01 -2.36 2.95
CA TYR A 47 -14.62 -3.26 1.88
C TYR A 47 -15.15 -4.68 2.10
N LEU A 48 -14.86 -5.28 3.26
CA LEU A 48 -15.30 -6.65 3.57
C LEU A 48 -16.83 -6.79 3.57
N GLU A 49 -17.56 -5.78 4.07
CA GLU A 49 -19.03 -5.73 4.04
C GLU A 49 -19.61 -5.62 2.62
N GLY A 50 -18.87 -5.00 1.71
CA GLY A 50 -19.26 -4.83 0.31
C GLY A 50 -18.99 -6.08 -0.54
N GLU A 51 -18.12 -6.97 -0.08
CA GLU A 51 -17.75 -8.20 -0.79
C GLU A 51 -18.68 -9.37 -0.43
N GLY A 52 -18.96 -10.22 -1.41
CA GLY A 52 -19.80 -11.42 -1.20
C GLY A 52 -19.06 -12.62 -0.59
N ALA A 53 -17.81 -12.43 -0.17
CA ALA A 53 -16.89 -13.45 0.33
C ALA A 53 -15.89 -12.83 1.32
N ALA A 54 -16.41 -12.29 2.44
CA ALA A 54 -15.63 -11.52 3.39
C ALA A 54 -14.53 -12.35 4.08
N GLU A 55 -14.75 -13.63 4.34
CA GLU A 55 -13.75 -14.50 4.97
C GLU A 55 -12.58 -14.74 4.02
N GLU A 56 -12.87 -15.07 2.75
CA GLU A 56 -11.85 -15.25 1.70
C GLU A 56 -11.01 -13.98 1.48
N GLU A 57 -11.63 -12.80 1.47
CA GLU A 57 -10.91 -11.53 1.30
C GLU A 57 -10.10 -11.13 2.55
N LEU A 58 -10.57 -11.48 3.75
CA LEU A 58 -9.81 -11.32 4.98
C LEU A 58 -8.58 -12.23 4.99
N GLU A 59 -8.69 -13.48 4.54
CA GLU A 59 -7.54 -14.38 4.44
C GLU A 59 -6.46 -13.90 3.46
N ARG A 60 -6.88 -13.16 2.43
CA ARG A 60 -6.01 -12.52 1.43
C ARG A 60 -5.47 -11.17 1.89
N THR A 61 -5.99 -10.62 2.99
CA THR A 61 -5.50 -9.39 3.59
C THR A 61 -4.19 -9.66 4.30
N ALA A 62 -3.19 -8.81 4.05
CA ALA A 62 -1.84 -8.98 4.56
C ALA A 62 -1.34 -7.72 5.25
N PHE A 63 -0.53 -7.90 6.30
CA PHE A 63 0.11 -6.82 7.03
C PHE A 63 1.63 -6.81 6.79
N SER A 64 2.16 -5.68 6.33
CA SER A 64 3.61 -5.46 6.24
C SER A 64 4.05 -4.59 7.41
N GLU A 65 4.74 -5.19 8.38
CA GLU A 65 5.25 -4.48 9.55
C GLU A 65 6.38 -3.52 9.18
N ILE A 66 6.42 -2.38 9.86
CA ILE A 66 7.41 -1.33 9.70
C ILE A 66 8.09 -1.10 11.04
N GLU A 67 9.39 -1.35 11.10
CA GLU A 67 10.18 -1.14 12.30
C GLU A 67 10.40 0.36 12.54
N THR A 68 9.94 0.86 13.69
CA THR A 68 10.13 2.25 14.14
C THR A 68 11.03 2.35 15.37
N GLY A 69 11.25 1.24 16.08
CA GLY A 69 11.87 1.23 17.41
C GLY A 69 10.97 1.74 18.53
N GLU A 70 9.70 2.05 18.22
CA GLU A 70 8.67 2.41 19.21
C GLU A 70 7.94 1.15 19.71
N THR A 71 7.17 1.29 20.79
CA THR A 71 6.36 0.19 21.35
C THR A 71 5.11 -0.10 20.52
N ASP A 72 4.58 0.93 19.86
CA ASP A 72 3.43 0.80 18.96
C ASP A 72 3.85 0.05 17.69
N ARG A 73 3.00 -0.87 17.24
CA ARG A 73 3.18 -1.54 15.95
C ARG A 73 2.73 -0.60 14.84
N LEU A 74 3.58 -0.40 13.85
CA LEU A 74 3.27 0.35 12.63
C LEU A 74 3.35 -0.60 11.43
N GLY A 75 2.44 -0.48 10.48
CA GLY A 75 2.53 -1.26 9.26
C GLY A 75 1.48 -0.92 8.23
N VAL A 76 1.61 -1.53 7.05
CA VAL A 76 0.69 -1.35 5.93
C VAL A 76 -0.21 -2.57 5.81
N VAL A 77 -1.52 -2.37 5.98
CA VAL A 77 -2.54 -3.37 5.65
C VAL A 77 -2.82 -3.29 4.14
N LYS A 78 -2.72 -4.43 3.47
CA LYS A 78 -2.91 -4.61 2.03
C LYS A 78 -4.13 -5.51 1.82
N TYR A 79 -5.16 -4.99 1.15
CA TYR A 79 -6.43 -5.70 0.92
C TYR A 79 -6.99 -5.36 -0.46
N GLY A 80 -7.98 -6.12 -0.93
CA GLY A 80 -8.55 -5.92 -2.27
C GLY A 80 -7.50 -5.95 -3.37
N CYS A 81 -6.48 -6.79 -3.19
CA CYS A 81 -5.36 -6.97 -4.11
C CYS A 81 -5.83 -7.71 -5.36
N GLY A 82 -6.08 -6.96 -6.43
CA GLY A 82 -6.32 -7.53 -7.77
C GLY A 82 -5.00 -7.83 -8.48
N ASN A 83 -5.04 -7.97 -9.81
CA ASN A 83 -3.88 -8.36 -10.61
C ASN A 83 -2.71 -7.35 -10.60
N LYS A 84 -2.94 -6.08 -10.22
CA LYS A 84 -1.94 -5.00 -10.38
C LYS A 84 -1.84 -3.98 -9.24
N SER A 85 -2.78 -3.96 -8.29
CA SER A 85 -2.75 -3.01 -7.17
C SER A 85 -3.62 -3.47 -6.02
N CYS A 86 -3.26 -3.04 -4.81
CA CYS A 86 -4.03 -3.24 -3.59
C CYS A 86 -4.63 -1.92 -3.13
N SER A 87 -5.71 -1.99 -2.35
CA SER A 87 -6.05 -0.95 -1.40
C SER A 87 -5.09 -1.05 -0.20
N LEU A 88 -4.72 0.10 0.35
CA LEU A 88 -3.65 0.22 1.33
C LEU A 88 -4.09 1.10 2.50
N LEU A 89 -3.86 0.65 3.73
CA LEU A 89 -4.00 1.44 4.94
C LEU A 89 -2.67 1.46 5.67
N LEU A 90 -2.18 2.64 6.05
CA LEU A 90 -1.17 2.73 7.10
C LEU A 90 -1.91 2.60 8.43
N VAL A 91 -1.48 1.68 9.28
CA VAL A 91 -2.10 1.39 10.58
C VAL A 91 -1.04 1.47 11.66
N ARG A 92 -1.35 2.20 12.74
CA ARG A 92 -0.61 2.19 14.00
C ARG A 92 -1.50 1.60 15.09
N SER A 93 -1.01 0.60 15.80
CA SER A 93 -1.74 -0.08 16.87
C SER A 93 -0.85 -0.26 18.10
N GLY A 94 -1.34 0.12 19.27
CA GLY A 94 -0.61 0.05 20.53
C GLY A 94 -1.53 0.31 21.73
N ASP A 95 -0.95 0.63 22.89
CA ASP A 95 -1.70 0.82 24.15
C ASP A 95 -2.75 1.94 24.07
N SER A 96 -2.52 2.93 23.21
CA SER A 96 -3.45 4.04 22.98
C SER A 96 -4.61 3.73 22.01
N GLY A 97 -4.71 2.50 21.51
CA GLY A 97 -5.70 2.07 20.52
C GLY A 97 -5.13 2.00 19.10
N THR A 98 -6.01 1.82 18.11
CA THR A 98 -5.65 1.73 16.69
C THR A 98 -6.00 3.02 15.96
N SER A 99 -5.10 3.47 15.09
CA SER A 99 -5.31 4.60 14.20
C SER A 99 -4.87 4.24 12.79
N SER A 100 -5.54 4.78 11.77
CA SER A 100 -5.21 4.48 10.39
C SER A 100 -5.44 5.66 9.45
N ILE A 101 -4.70 5.68 8.33
CA ILE A 101 -5.02 6.50 7.16
C ILE A 101 -5.04 5.66 5.89
N GLU A 102 -5.97 6.02 5.00
CA GLU A 102 -5.99 5.49 3.64
C GLU A 102 -4.80 6.02 2.84
N LEU A 103 -4.15 5.11 2.12
CA LEU A 103 -3.09 5.42 1.18
C LEU A 103 -3.63 5.27 -0.26
N PRO A 104 -3.02 5.94 -1.24
CA PRO A 104 -3.30 5.68 -2.64
C PRO A 104 -3.20 4.18 -2.96
N ARG A 105 -4.11 3.67 -3.81
CA ARG A 105 -4.02 2.29 -4.30
C ARG A 105 -2.70 2.09 -5.03
N GLY A 106 -2.01 0.98 -4.79
CA GLY A 106 -0.71 0.68 -5.41
C GLY A 106 -0.13 -0.63 -4.91
N LEU A 107 1.14 -0.86 -5.20
CA LEU A 107 1.92 -1.95 -4.62
C LEU A 107 2.88 -1.37 -3.59
N TYR A 108 2.70 -1.70 -2.31
CA TYR A 108 3.67 -1.32 -1.28
C TYR A 108 5.01 -2.04 -1.53
N VAL A 109 6.08 -1.26 -1.63
CA VAL A 109 7.45 -1.77 -1.87
C VAL A 109 8.22 -1.84 -0.56
N ASP A 110 8.47 -0.67 0.03
CA ASP A 110 9.27 -0.51 1.24
C ASP A 110 9.04 0.86 1.90
N SER A 111 9.74 1.08 3.02
CA SER A 111 9.65 2.32 3.78
C SER A 111 11.01 2.78 4.33
N ARG A 112 11.06 4.06 4.71
CA ARG A 112 12.20 4.71 5.40
C ARG A 112 11.67 5.54 6.56
N VAL A 113 12.00 5.16 7.79
CA VAL A 113 11.56 5.82 9.03
C VAL A 113 12.61 6.81 9.52
N ASP A 114 12.18 7.98 10.02
CA ASP A 114 13.02 8.94 10.74
C ASP A 114 12.19 9.81 11.70
N ARG A 115 12.48 9.74 13.00
CA ARG A 115 11.98 10.65 14.06
C ARG A 115 10.46 10.93 14.00
N GLY A 116 9.61 9.89 14.07
CA GLY A 116 8.16 10.10 14.04
C GLY A 116 7.57 10.25 12.63
N ARG A 117 8.41 10.11 11.59
CA ARG A 117 8.02 10.29 10.20
C ARG A 117 8.44 9.08 9.36
N ILE A 118 7.73 8.88 8.27
CA ILE A 118 7.98 7.77 7.35
C ILE A 118 7.83 8.22 5.91
N LEU A 119 8.68 7.67 5.05
CA LEU A 119 8.50 7.70 3.60
C LEU A 119 8.09 6.31 3.15
N LEU A 120 6.90 6.19 2.56
CA LEU A 120 6.44 4.95 1.93
C LEU A 120 6.67 5.02 0.43
N ARG A 121 7.20 3.95 -0.17
CA ARG A 121 7.31 3.83 -1.64
C ARG A 121 6.23 2.88 -2.16
N LEU A 122 5.41 3.40 -3.07
CA LEU A 122 4.41 2.61 -3.80
C LEU A 122 4.84 2.46 -5.25
N ALA A 123 4.78 1.24 -5.78
CA ALA A 123 5.08 0.91 -7.18
C ALA A 123 3.81 0.83 -8.03
N TYR A 124 3.98 1.26 -9.29
CA TYR A 124 3.00 1.23 -10.36
C TYR A 124 3.68 0.65 -11.61
N PRO A 125 3.62 -0.69 -11.78
CA PRO A 125 4.16 -1.34 -12.96
C PRO A 125 3.41 -0.92 -14.23
N GLU A 126 4.17 -0.63 -15.28
CA GLU A 126 3.71 -0.30 -16.61
C GLU A 126 4.37 -1.26 -17.61
N GLY A 127 3.55 -1.94 -18.41
CA GLY A 127 4.05 -3.00 -19.29
C GLY A 127 4.77 -4.09 -18.50
N ASN A 128 5.93 -4.52 -19.02
CA ASN A 128 6.70 -5.62 -18.43
C ASN A 128 8.02 -5.17 -17.77
N ARG A 129 8.41 -3.90 -17.93
CA ARG A 129 9.75 -3.44 -17.53
C ARG A 129 9.73 -2.11 -16.76
N VAL A 130 8.85 -1.19 -17.12
CA VAL A 130 8.81 0.13 -16.49
C VAL A 130 8.05 0.04 -15.17
N VAL A 131 8.62 0.62 -14.11
CA VAL A 131 7.94 0.78 -12.83
C VAL A 131 8.09 2.23 -12.38
N ARG A 132 6.96 2.93 -12.27
CA ARG A 132 6.89 4.28 -11.70
C ARG A 132 6.50 4.21 -10.23
N HIS A 133 6.84 5.23 -9.46
CA HIS A 133 6.63 5.22 -8.02
C HIS A 133 5.95 6.48 -7.51
N LEU A 134 5.24 6.33 -6.39
CA LEU A 134 4.94 7.40 -5.47
C LEU A 134 5.83 7.30 -4.25
N ILE A 135 6.18 8.43 -3.67
CA ILE A 135 6.89 8.57 -2.40
C ILE A 135 5.99 9.37 -1.47
N LEU A 136 5.44 8.71 -0.46
CA LEU A 136 4.44 9.27 0.44
C LEU A 136 5.10 9.65 1.78
N PRO A 137 5.33 10.95 2.05
CA PRO A 137 5.81 11.40 3.34
C PRO A 137 4.66 11.52 4.34
N ILE A 138 4.79 10.89 5.50
CA ILE A 138 3.73 10.81 6.52
C ILE A 138 4.35 11.09 7.89
N ASP A 139 3.69 11.90 8.72
CA ASP A 139 3.91 11.89 10.17
C ASP A 139 3.02 10.78 10.77
N TYR A 140 3.64 9.70 11.24
CA TYR A 140 2.90 8.53 11.73
C TYR A 140 2.46 8.69 13.19
N ARG A 141 2.88 9.75 13.88
CA ARG A 141 2.40 10.08 15.24
C ARG A 141 1.03 10.71 15.17
N THR A 142 0.83 11.58 14.19
CA THR A 142 -0.46 12.23 13.91
C THR A 142 -1.28 11.51 12.85
N MET A 143 -0.69 10.54 12.15
CA MET A 143 -1.28 9.83 11.01
C MET A 143 -1.75 10.83 9.94
N THR A 144 -0.83 11.69 9.48
CA THR A 144 -1.12 12.73 8.48
C THR A 144 -0.12 12.73 7.35
N MET A 145 -0.61 12.83 6.11
CA MET A 145 0.23 13.01 4.93
C MET A 145 0.90 14.39 4.95
N LEU A 146 2.21 14.43 4.81
CA LEU A 146 2.98 15.66 4.66
C LEU A 146 2.93 16.12 3.19
N SER A 147 3.06 17.42 2.97
CA SER A 147 3.08 17.99 1.61
C SER A 147 4.50 18.29 1.17
N TYR A 148 4.77 18.11 -0.12
CA TYR A 148 5.97 18.64 -0.75
C TYR A 148 5.87 20.17 -0.88
N GLY A 149 7.00 20.85 -0.77
CA GLY A 149 7.04 22.31 -0.87
C GLY A 149 6.80 22.86 -2.28
N ASP A 150 6.96 22.04 -3.31
CA ASP A 150 6.71 22.37 -4.71
C ASP A 150 5.49 21.61 -5.26
N GLU A 151 4.60 22.31 -5.98
CA GLU A 151 3.38 21.69 -6.55
C GLU A 151 3.68 20.65 -7.64
N GLY A 152 4.78 20.82 -8.38
CA GLY A 152 5.24 19.85 -9.36
C GLY A 152 5.66 18.55 -8.69
N ASP A 153 6.43 18.65 -7.60
CA ASP A 153 6.82 17.50 -6.78
C ASP A 153 5.63 16.83 -6.11
N GLN A 154 4.73 17.61 -5.53
CA GLN A 154 3.47 17.12 -4.98
C GLN A 154 2.73 16.27 -6.02
N ARG A 155 2.59 16.78 -7.25
CA ARG A 155 1.89 16.07 -8.32
C ARG A 155 2.63 14.80 -8.73
N GLN A 156 3.94 14.86 -8.94
CA GLN A 156 4.74 13.77 -9.52
C GLN A 156 5.11 12.65 -8.54
N LEU A 157 5.12 12.94 -7.24
CA LEU A 157 5.58 12.01 -6.21
C LEU A 157 4.46 11.59 -5.24
N LEU A 158 3.38 12.38 -5.12
CA LEU A 158 2.25 12.03 -4.25
C LEU A 158 0.99 11.65 -5.01
N SER A 159 0.67 12.35 -6.10
CA SER A 159 -0.65 12.20 -6.76
C SER A 159 -0.62 11.36 -8.03
N SER A 160 0.47 11.40 -8.80
CA SER A 160 0.58 10.72 -10.09
C SER A 160 1.99 10.17 -10.24
N PRO A 161 2.17 8.83 -10.29
CA PRO A 161 3.49 8.22 -10.35
C PRO A 161 4.15 8.56 -11.68
N ALA A 162 5.11 9.49 -11.65
CA ALA A 162 5.78 10.00 -12.85
C ALA A 162 7.15 9.34 -13.08
N TRP A 163 7.90 9.09 -12.00
CA TRP A 163 9.29 8.68 -12.08
C TRP A 163 9.51 7.26 -11.56
N PRO A 164 10.39 6.47 -12.20
CA PRO A 164 11.12 5.43 -11.51
C PRO A 164 11.94 6.03 -10.35
N VAL A 165 11.81 5.47 -9.15
CA VAL A 165 12.58 5.88 -7.97
C VAL A 165 13.43 4.70 -7.54
N MET A 166 14.74 4.82 -7.71
CA MET A 166 15.71 3.76 -7.44
C MET A 166 16.01 3.66 -5.94
N ASP A 167 16.25 4.80 -5.30
CA ASP A 167 16.45 4.90 -3.86
C ASP A 167 15.94 6.24 -3.34
N TYR A 168 15.75 6.33 -2.02
CA TYR A 168 15.22 7.50 -1.36
C TYR A 168 15.49 7.44 0.14
N GLY A 169 15.43 8.60 0.79
CA GLY A 169 15.56 8.65 2.24
C GLY A 169 15.46 10.05 2.82
N TRP A 170 15.53 10.07 4.15
CA TRP A 170 15.68 11.28 4.94
C TRP A 170 17.12 11.76 4.90
N ASP A 171 17.33 13.08 4.93
CA ASP A 171 18.67 13.65 5.13
C ASP A 171 18.97 14.00 6.60
N GLY A 172 18.09 13.60 7.52
CA GLY A 172 18.17 13.90 8.96
C GLY A 172 17.59 15.26 9.36
N THR A 173 16.99 16.00 8.43
CA THR A 173 16.31 17.29 8.67
C THR A 173 14.82 17.25 8.28
N ASP A 174 14.30 18.30 7.66
CA ASP A 174 12.95 18.46 7.11
C ASP A 174 12.90 18.20 5.59
N ARG A 175 13.95 17.56 5.07
CA ARG A 175 14.16 17.26 3.67
C ARG A 175 14.30 15.78 3.42
N ILE A 176 13.99 15.43 2.19
CA ILE A 176 14.21 14.10 1.65
C ILE A 176 15.12 14.20 0.44
N TRP A 177 15.78 13.10 0.12
CA TRP A 177 16.42 12.90 -1.16
C TRP A 177 15.75 11.74 -1.89
N ILE A 178 15.64 11.88 -3.21
CA ILE A 178 15.15 10.83 -4.09
C ILE A 178 16.14 10.66 -5.24
N GLU A 179 16.39 9.42 -5.62
CA GLU A 179 17.18 9.04 -6.79
C GLU A 179 16.25 8.54 -7.88
N THR A 180 16.18 9.26 -9.00
CA THR A 180 15.29 8.96 -10.13
C THR A 180 16.07 8.67 -11.40
N ALA A 181 15.37 8.18 -12.42
CA ALA A 181 15.89 8.13 -13.78
C ALA A 181 16.33 9.53 -14.26
N ALA A 182 17.46 9.60 -14.97
CA ALA A 182 17.86 10.76 -15.74
C ALA A 182 17.41 10.61 -17.21
N ALA A 183 16.10 10.49 -17.42
CA ALA A 183 15.43 10.34 -18.72
C ALA A 183 14.18 11.23 -18.79
N ASP A 184 13.55 11.39 -19.95
CA ASP A 184 12.26 12.09 -20.03
C ASP A 184 11.12 11.18 -19.53
N ILE A 185 10.21 11.75 -18.73
CA ILE A 185 9.18 11.01 -17.98
C ILE A 185 7.99 10.54 -18.80
N GLY A 186 7.74 11.20 -19.93
CA GLY A 186 6.48 11.04 -20.68
C GLY A 186 6.45 9.79 -21.55
N ASP A 187 7.60 9.24 -21.91
CA ASP A 187 7.69 8.18 -22.91
C ASP A 187 8.06 6.83 -22.28
N TYR A 188 7.18 5.84 -22.47
CA TYR A 188 7.44 4.47 -22.03
C TYR A 188 8.67 3.87 -22.71
N GLU A 189 8.87 4.12 -24.01
CA GLU A 189 9.96 3.52 -24.78
C GLU A 189 11.31 4.02 -24.28
N GLU A 190 11.41 5.31 -23.95
CA GLU A 190 12.62 5.88 -23.37
C GLU A 190 12.92 5.31 -21.99
N LEU A 191 11.90 5.20 -21.12
CA LEU A 191 12.06 4.59 -19.80
C LEU A 191 12.42 3.10 -19.91
N GLU A 192 11.83 2.37 -20.87
CA GLU A 192 12.12 0.97 -21.11
C GLU A 192 13.58 0.76 -21.54
N GLN A 193 14.08 1.60 -22.46
CA GLN A 193 15.48 1.62 -22.87
C GLN A 193 16.40 1.99 -21.71
N TRP A 194 16.01 2.97 -20.88
CA TRP A 194 16.75 3.36 -19.68
C TRP A 194 16.85 2.20 -18.67
N PHE A 195 15.76 1.46 -18.43
CA PHE A 195 15.77 0.28 -17.58
C PHE A 195 16.64 -0.85 -18.15
N ALA A 196 16.70 -0.98 -19.48
CA ALA A 196 17.52 -1.98 -20.15
C ALA A 196 19.02 -1.65 -20.12
N ASN A 197 19.41 -0.40 -19.83
CA ASN A 197 20.80 0.03 -19.77
C ASN A 197 21.42 -0.26 -18.39
N GLU A 198 22.52 -1.02 -18.36
CA GLU A 198 23.26 -1.34 -17.14
C GLU A 198 24.02 -0.11 -16.59
N ASN A 199 24.42 0.82 -17.45
CA ASN A 199 25.10 2.07 -17.10
C ASN A 199 24.14 3.27 -17.13
N ARG A 200 22.87 3.02 -16.79
CA ARG A 200 21.83 4.05 -16.82
C ARG A 200 22.15 5.20 -15.86
N GLU A 201 21.93 6.42 -16.34
CA GLU A 201 22.20 7.61 -15.55
C GLU A 201 21.09 7.86 -14.52
N LEU A 202 21.50 8.30 -13.34
CA LEU A 202 20.64 8.57 -12.19
C LEU A 202 20.70 10.06 -11.84
N ARG A 203 19.60 10.60 -11.34
CA ARG A 203 19.51 11.98 -10.86
C ARG A 203 19.05 11.99 -9.41
N ILE A 204 19.83 12.63 -8.55
CA ILE A 204 19.45 12.86 -7.15
C ILE A 204 18.79 14.23 -7.04
N ARG A 205 17.62 14.28 -6.40
CA ARG A 205 16.89 15.51 -6.08
C ARG A 205 16.73 15.63 -4.57
N LYS A 206 16.93 16.83 -4.02
CA LYS A 206 16.64 17.14 -2.62
C LYS A 206 15.37 17.97 -2.54
N LEU A 207 14.41 17.49 -1.77
CA LEU A 207 13.05 18.03 -1.71
C LEU A 207 12.75 18.47 -0.29
N HIS A 208 12.01 19.56 -0.15
CA HIS A 208 11.56 20.07 1.14
C HIS A 208 10.12 19.66 1.39
N LEU A 209 9.80 19.35 2.65
CA LEU A 209 8.46 19.03 3.10
C LEU A 209 7.89 20.16 3.95
N HIS A 210 6.58 20.37 3.87
CA HIS A 210 5.84 21.26 4.75
C HIS A 210 5.20 20.46 5.89
N PHE A 211 5.38 20.97 7.11
CA PHE A 211 4.94 20.39 8.38
C PHE A 211 3.87 21.26 9.01
#